data_AF-A0A7X7NK22-F1
#
_entry.id   AF-A0A7X7NK22-F1
#
_cell.length_a   1.000
_cell.length_b   1.000
_cell.length_c   1.000
_cell.angle_alpha   90.00
_cell.angle_beta   90.00
_cell.angle_gamma   90.00
#
_symmetry.space_group_name_H-M   'P 1'
#
loop_
_entity.id
_entity.type
_entity.pdbx_description
1 polymer ?
#
loop_
_entity_poly.entity_id
_entity_poly.type
_entity_poly.pdbx_seq_one_letter_code
_entity_poly.pdbx_strand_id
1 'polypeptide(L)'
;MEIDFYKVRPISKGRAEGFEELCCQIFFREFNSDNNVYSRFRGDGGDGGVEALFNISNGNKIALQSKYWEDCKLGTSQIEQLSKSIKTAKTNHPEIIKYYISIPFNLTGKVSGGNRGKSQTDKFDEWKVNKENEFSVEIILWSQTRLSELIIKHDESGGFRKYWFDTTVLTDEHYTQHIQQAIAQAGKRYTPKLSIKVPILNAFEAFVKPENLFEDIIKYITPLEKKLKSSSFKDVLSQFFKQSNVFNTIIDSSYKLTKLSCGVEKHHKELLDFVQTNLDRLVNIEEDLLLSLKKQNGDKFNDTPGYRQFMAEYMCAFPTAKLDSTRDMIVIFRDLYSWLNGISVKLHFSRKMLVTGIAGIGKTHSIIDFVKKENRQGLYVFYGEDFNDEEPWKVIRDKLGFSGAITRAQLFNMLSVQAVANAKPTVIFIDALNELKNRKNWRKWLPTLIEQILCYNSIKICVSCRSVYLDDVFGNKEGWVEFSHNGFLGQEYLGGRLFLT
;
A
#
# COMPACT_ATOMS: atom_id res chain seq x y z
N MET A 1 -10.23 22.13 -21.16
CA MET A 1 -10.47 20.75 -21.61
C MET A 1 -11.89 20.41 -21.24
N GLU A 2 -12.70 20.03 -22.23
CA GLU A 2 -14.08 19.62 -22.01
C GLU A 2 -14.09 18.24 -21.31
N ILE A 3 -14.94 18.07 -20.30
CA ILE A 3 -15.06 16.81 -19.55
C ILE A 3 -16.13 15.96 -20.23
N ASP A 4 -15.67 14.90 -20.91
CA ASP A 4 -16.51 13.90 -21.54
C ASP A 4 -16.27 12.55 -20.86
N PHE A 5 -17.22 12.11 -20.02
CA PHE A 5 -17.13 10.86 -19.28
C PHE A 5 -17.15 9.62 -20.18
N TYR A 6 -17.54 9.74 -21.45
CA TYR A 6 -17.42 8.65 -22.43
C TYR A 6 -16.01 8.53 -23.02
N LYS A 7 -15.15 9.52 -22.79
CA LYS A 7 -13.71 9.50 -23.10
C LYS A 7 -12.83 9.27 -21.87
N VAL A 8 -13.42 8.86 -20.75
CA VAL A 8 -12.67 8.50 -19.54
C VAL A 8 -11.63 7.41 -19.86
N ARG A 9 -10.43 7.56 -19.29
CA ARG A 9 -9.35 6.58 -19.39
C ARG A 9 -9.86 5.19 -18.94
N PRO A 10 -9.68 4.15 -19.76
CA PRO A 10 -10.03 2.79 -19.36
C PRO A 10 -9.04 2.26 -18.31
N ILE A 11 -9.53 1.41 -17.42
CA ILE A 11 -8.72 0.64 -16.47
C ILE A 11 -9.07 -0.83 -16.65
N SER A 12 -8.07 -1.71 -16.64
CA SER A 12 -8.18 -3.18 -16.73
C SER A 12 -9.24 -3.66 -17.73
N LYS A 13 -10.51 -3.80 -17.33
CA LYS A 13 -11.63 -4.35 -18.10
C LYS A 13 -12.39 -3.32 -18.96
N GLY A 14 -12.03 -2.04 -18.93
CA GLY A 14 -12.54 -1.03 -19.87
C GLY A 14 -12.90 0.33 -19.25
N ARG A 15 -13.76 1.09 -19.93
CA ARG A 15 -14.17 2.44 -19.50
C ARG A 15 -15.11 2.44 -18.30
N ALA A 16 -15.94 1.41 -18.13
CA ALA A 16 -16.82 1.30 -16.98
C ALA A 16 -16.03 1.27 -15.67
N GLU A 17 -15.00 0.42 -15.60
CA GLU A 17 -14.08 0.34 -14.45
C GLU A 17 -13.26 1.64 -14.29
N GLY A 18 -12.87 2.27 -15.40
CA GLY A 18 -12.25 3.60 -15.38
C GLY A 18 -13.15 4.68 -14.79
N PHE A 19 -14.45 4.66 -15.13
CA PHE A 19 -15.44 5.59 -14.57
C PHE A 19 -15.71 5.32 -13.09
N GLU A 20 -15.88 4.04 -12.72
CA GLU A 20 -16.02 3.63 -11.32
C GLU A 20 -14.85 4.14 -10.48
N GLU A 21 -13.64 4.01 -11.00
CA GLU A 21 -12.45 4.47 -10.31
C GLU A 21 -12.34 5.99 -10.23
N LEU A 22 -12.64 6.70 -11.32
CA LEU A 22 -12.75 8.16 -11.32
C LEU A 22 -13.70 8.64 -10.21
N CYS A 23 -14.88 8.02 -10.11
CA CYS A 23 -15.88 8.36 -9.10
C CYS A 23 -15.41 8.04 -7.67
N CYS A 24 -14.73 6.91 -7.45
CA CYS A 24 -14.14 6.58 -6.16
C CYS A 24 -13.10 7.62 -5.73
N GLN A 25 -12.29 8.09 -6.68
CA GLN A 25 -11.29 9.13 -6.45
C GLN A 25 -11.88 10.52 -6.18
N ILE A 26 -12.99 10.86 -6.82
CA ILE A 26 -13.76 12.09 -6.53
C ILE A 26 -14.38 11.98 -5.13
N PHE A 27 -14.99 10.83 -4.82
CA PHE A 27 -15.62 10.57 -3.53
C PHE A 27 -14.63 10.64 -2.36
N PHE A 28 -13.43 10.06 -2.55
CA PHE A 28 -12.35 10.21 -1.59
C PHE A 28 -11.99 11.69 -1.37
N ARG A 29 -11.80 12.47 -2.44
CA ARG A 29 -11.43 13.89 -2.34
C ARG A 29 -12.51 14.76 -1.69
N GLU A 30 -13.79 14.44 -1.92
CA GLU A 30 -14.89 15.21 -1.35
C GLU A 30 -15.05 15.00 0.16
N PHE A 31 -14.78 13.79 0.68
CA PHE A 31 -15.11 13.43 2.06
C PHE A 31 -13.92 13.03 2.94
N ASN A 32 -12.71 12.92 2.39
CA ASN A 32 -11.54 12.57 3.16
C ASN A 32 -11.26 13.63 4.23
N SER A 33 -11.27 13.21 5.50
CA SER A 33 -10.92 14.01 6.66
C SER A 33 -10.36 13.09 7.75
N ASP A 34 -9.62 13.64 8.72
CA ASP A 34 -8.91 12.85 9.74
C ASP A 34 -9.82 11.93 10.58
N ASN A 35 -11.12 12.23 10.65
CA ASN A 35 -12.09 11.47 11.43
C ASN A 35 -12.82 10.38 10.62
N ASN A 36 -12.59 10.32 9.30
CA ASN A 36 -13.30 9.41 8.42
C ASN A 36 -12.39 8.25 8.01
N VAL A 37 -12.89 7.01 8.12
CA VAL A 37 -12.15 5.83 7.66
C VAL A 37 -12.70 5.41 6.29
N TYR A 38 -11.86 5.53 5.27
CA TYR A 38 -12.17 5.14 3.90
C TYR A 38 -11.96 3.64 3.68
N SER A 39 -12.93 2.98 3.06
CA SER A 39 -12.82 1.61 2.57
C SER A 39 -13.22 1.56 1.11
N ARG A 40 -12.41 0.87 0.30
CA ARG A 40 -12.63 0.69 -1.13
C ARG A 40 -12.76 -0.79 -1.44
N PHE A 41 -13.75 -1.14 -2.25
CA PHE A 41 -14.04 -2.53 -2.60
C PHE A 41 -13.71 -2.77 -4.06
N ARG A 42 -13.17 -3.95 -4.35
CA ARG A 42 -13.11 -4.47 -5.73
C ARG A 42 -14.27 -5.42 -5.90
N GLY A 43 -15.05 -5.23 -6.98
CA GLY A 43 -16.28 -5.99 -7.25
C GLY A 43 -16.14 -7.52 -7.31
N ASP A 44 -14.92 -8.06 -7.26
CA ASP A 44 -14.63 -9.49 -7.23
C ASP A 44 -14.93 -10.14 -5.85
N GLY A 45 -15.11 -9.36 -4.78
CA GLY A 45 -15.25 -9.83 -3.39
C GLY A 45 -16.68 -9.99 -2.84
N GLY A 46 -17.72 -9.63 -3.60
CA GLY A 46 -19.11 -9.84 -3.17
C GLY A 46 -19.74 -8.74 -2.28
N ASP A 47 -19.09 -7.59 -2.10
CA ASP A 47 -19.69 -6.38 -1.51
C ASP A 47 -20.65 -5.66 -2.50
N GLY A 48 -21.48 -6.46 -3.18
CA GLY A 48 -22.10 -6.22 -4.51
C GLY A 48 -23.12 -5.09 -4.66
N GLY A 49 -22.97 -4.00 -3.92
CA GLY A 49 -23.79 -2.80 -4.01
C GLY A 49 -23.10 -1.49 -3.62
N VAL A 50 -21.79 -1.50 -3.36
CA VAL A 50 -20.97 -0.31 -3.09
C VAL A 50 -19.58 -0.44 -3.73
N GLU A 51 -19.07 0.66 -4.29
CA GLU A 51 -17.68 0.73 -4.77
C GLU A 51 -16.74 1.23 -3.66
N ALA A 52 -17.24 2.13 -2.81
CA ALA A 52 -16.49 2.69 -1.69
C ALA A 52 -17.42 3.16 -0.56
N LEU A 53 -16.89 3.21 0.66
CA LEU A 53 -17.56 3.78 1.83
C LEU A 53 -16.61 4.61 2.70
N PHE A 54 -17.20 5.54 3.43
CA PHE A 54 -16.56 6.17 4.59
C PHE A 54 -17.35 5.82 5.84
N ASN A 55 -16.64 5.37 6.88
CA ASN A 55 -17.16 5.40 8.24
C ASN A 55 -16.99 6.83 8.76
N ILE A 56 -18.10 7.49 9.06
CA ILE A 56 -18.12 8.85 9.64
C ILE A 56 -18.38 8.77 11.15
N SER A 57 -18.29 9.91 11.83
CA SER A 57 -18.50 10.01 13.28
C SER A 57 -19.80 9.32 13.73
N ASN A 58 -19.76 8.66 14.89
CA ASN A 58 -20.86 7.90 15.50
C ASN A 58 -21.20 6.54 14.84
N GLY A 59 -20.32 5.98 14.01
CA GLY A 59 -20.50 4.64 13.41
C GLY A 59 -21.41 4.61 12.17
N ASN A 60 -21.94 5.77 11.78
CA ASN A 60 -22.68 5.94 10.53
C ASN A 60 -21.76 5.80 9.31
N LYS A 61 -22.35 5.46 8.17
CA LYS A 61 -21.62 5.29 6.91
C LYS A 61 -22.21 6.13 5.79
N ILE A 62 -21.34 6.59 4.90
CA ILE A 62 -21.73 7.09 3.58
C ILE A 62 -21.10 6.19 2.53
N ALA A 63 -21.84 5.92 1.46
CA ALA A 63 -21.43 4.96 0.43
C ALA A 63 -21.59 5.51 -0.98
N LEU A 64 -20.74 5.06 -1.89
CA LEU A 64 -20.77 5.36 -3.31
C LEU A 64 -21.12 4.11 -4.11
N GLN A 65 -22.03 4.25 -5.06
CA GLN A 65 -22.23 3.34 -6.17
C GLN A 65 -22.08 4.08 -7.49
N SER A 66 -21.28 3.53 -8.38
CA SER A 66 -21.10 4.07 -9.73
C SER A 66 -21.82 3.18 -10.74
N LYS A 67 -22.44 3.78 -11.75
CA LYS A 67 -23.05 3.05 -12.88
C LYS A 67 -22.69 3.72 -14.19
N TYR A 68 -22.08 2.95 -15.08
CA TYR A 68 -21.68 3.40 -16.40
C TYR A 68 -22.62 2.81 -17.46
N TRP A 69 -23.50 3.64 -18.02
CA TRP A 69 -24.43 3.25 -19.08
C TRP A 69 -24.14 4.05 -20.35
N GLU A 70 -23.81 3.35 -21.43
CA GLU A 70 -23.44 3.94 -22.73
C GLU A 70 -24.63 4.55 -23.48
N ASP A 71 -25.84 4.08 -23.20
CA ASP A 71 -27.06 4.50 -23.91
C ASP A 71 -27.70 5.77 -23.33
N CYS A 72 -27.08 6.40 -22.31
CA CYS A 72 -27.57 7.59 -21.62
C CYS A 72 -29.03 7.47 -21.12
N LYS A 73 -29.46 6.26 -20.75
CA LYS A 73 -30.86 5.99 -20.39
C LYS A 73 -31.02 5.41 -19.00
N LEU A 74 -31.94 6.02 -18.25
CA LEU A 74 -32.53 5.45 -17.05
C LEU A 74 -33.89 4.79 -17.39
N GLY A 75 -33.83 3.54 -17.84
CA GLY A 75 -34.99 2.68 -18.10
C GLY A 75 -35.33 1.77 -16.93
N THR A 76 -36.29 0.85 -17.13
CA THR A 76 -36.71 -0.13 -16.12
C THR A 76 -35.54 -1.01 -15.66
N SER A 77 -34.71 -1.49 -16.60
CA SER A 77 -33.53 -2.30 -16.30
C SER A 77 -32.50 -1.56 -15.45
N GLN A 78 -32.25 -0.28 -15.72
CA GLN A 78 -31.32 0.52 -14.91
C GLN A 78 -31.87 0.76 -13.50
N ILE A 79 -33.17 1.02 -13.37
CA ILE A 79 -33.84 1.13 -12.06
C ILE A 79 -33.77 -0.17 -11.26
N GLU A 80 -33.94 -1.32 -11.91
CA GLU A 80 -33.78 -2.63 -11.28
C GLU A 80 -32.34 -2.85 -10.79
N GLN A 81 -31.34 -2.47 -11.60
CA GLN A 81 -29.92 -2.52 -11.20
C GLN A 81 -29.62 -1.66 -9.97
N LEU A 82 -30.14 -0.43 -9.93
CA LEU A 82 -30.01 0.45 -8.77
C LEU A 82 -30.69 -0.13 -7.53
N SER A 83 -31.91 -0.67 -7.70
CA SER A 83 -32.67 -1.31 -6.62
C SER A 83 -31.94 -2.51 -6.02
N LYS A 84 -31.33 -3.35 -6.86
CA LYS A 84 -30.51 -4.48 -6.40
C LYS A 84 -29.27 -3.99 -5.64
N SER A 85 -28.60 -2.97 -6.16
CA SER A 85 -27.37 -2.42 -5.56
C SER A 85 -27.64 -1.85 -4.16
N ILE A 86 -28.66 -0.99 -3.98
CA ILE A 86 -28.97 -0.41 -2.67
C ILE A 86 -29.47 -1.45 -1.66
N LYS A 87 -30.25 -2.44 -2.11
CA LYS A 87 -30.71 -3.55 -1.26
C LYS A 87 -29.52 -4.35 -0.71
N THR A 88 -28.56 -4.69 -1.58
CA THR A 88 -27.32 -5.38 -1.17
C THR A 88 -26.49 -4.50 -0.25
N ALA A 89 -26.32 -3.21 -0.57
CA ALA A 89 -25.58 -2.26 0.26
C ALA A 89 -26.14 -2.17 1.68
N LYS A 90 -27.47 -2.02 1.83
CA LYS A 90 -28.12 -1.91 3.14
C LYS A 90 -28.20 -3.23 3.91
N THR A 91 -28.14 -4.36 3.21
CA THR A 91 -28.04 -5.69 3.84
C THR A 91 -26.66 -5.86 4.48
N ASN A 92 -25.58 -5.49 3.76
CA ASN A 92 -24.20 -5.64 4.25
C ASN A 92 -23.79 -4.51 5.20
N HIS A 93 -24.35 -3.32 5.02
CA HIS A 93 -24.04 -2.11 5.79
C HIS A 93 -25.33 -1.36 6.17
N PRO A 94 -26.05 -1.84 7.20
CA PRO A 94 -27.27 -1.19 7.67
C PRO A 94 -27.05 0.26 8.13
N GLU A 95 -25.82 0.62 8.53
CA GLU A 95 -25.46 1.94 9.06
C GLU A 95 -25.27 3.02 7.97
N ILE A 96 -25.48 2.67 6.69
CA ILE A 96 -25.45 3.66 5.60
C ILE A 96 -26.61 4.65 5.77
N ILE A 97 -26.25 5.91 5.98
CA ILE A 97 -27.19 7.05 6.09
C ILE A 97 -27.26 7.88 4.80
N LYS A 98 -26.20 7.88 3.99
CA LYS A 98 -26.19 8.53 2.66
C LYS A 98 -25.63 7.60 1.60
N TYR A 99 -26.34 7.48 0.49
CA TYR A 99 -26.01 6.62 -0.64
C TYR A 99 -25.88 7.47 -1.92
N TYR A 100 -24.64 7.68 -2.34
CA TYR A 100 -24.30 8.46 -3.52
C TYR A 100 -24.32 7.56 -4.75
N ILE A 101 -25.01 7.99 -5.80
CA ILE A 101 -25.10 7.29 -7.09
C ILE A 101 -24.44 8.17 -8.13
N SER A 102 -23.40 7.68 -8.80
CA SER A 102 -22.75 8.42 -9.89
C SER A 102 -23.08 7.84 -11.26
N ILE A 103 -23.39 8.73 -12.22
CA ILE A 103 -23.69 8.39 -13.62
C ILE A 103 -23.01 9.37 -14.58
N PRO A 104 -22.58 8.94 -15.78
CA PRO A 104 -21.77 9.77 -16.69
C PRO A 104 -22.56 10.81 -17.49
N PHE A 105 -23.89 10.91 -17.30
CA PHE A 105 -24.78 11.80 -18.05
C PHE A 105 -25.77 12.53 -17.12
N ASN A 106 -26.43 13.56 -17.64
CA ASN A 106 -27.55 14.21 -16.97
C ASN A 106 -28.87 13.55 -17.35
N LEU A 107 -29.77 13.36 -16.38
CA LEU A 107 -31.11 12.85 -16.64
C LEU A 107 -31.91 13.84 -17.52
N THR A 108 -32.79 13.32 -18.36
CA THR A 108 -33.70 14.15 -19.15
C THR A 108 -34.67 14.90 -18.23
N GLY A 109 -34.90 16.19 -18.51
CA GLY A 109 -35.81 17.03 -17.72
C GLY A 109 -37.27 16.55 -17.72
N LYS A 110 -38.05 17.10 -16.78
CA LYS A 110 -39.48 16.82 -16.65
C LYS A 110 -40.23 17.28 -17.90
N VAL A 111 -41.08 16.42 -18.46
CA VAL A 111 -41.84 16.75 -19.67
C VAL A 111 -43.03 17.62 -19.28
N SER A 112 -43.15 18.81 -19.86
CA SER A 112 -44.29 19.70 -19.69
C SER A 112 -45.50 19.16 -20.47
N GLY A 113 -46.34 18.35 -19.84
CA GLY A 113 -47.69 18.01 -20.28
C GLY A 113 -47.81 17.09 -21.52
N GLY A 114 -48.53 15.97 -21.35
CA GLY A 114 -49.05 15.13 -22.44
C GLY A 114 -48.60 13.67 -22.43
N ASN A 115 -49.36 12.81 -23.12
CA ASN A 115 -49.32 11.33 -23.21
C ASN A 115 -47.97 10.65 -23.58
N ARG A 116 -46.83 11.32 -23.48
CA ARG A 116 -45.50 10.71 -23.56
C ARG A 116 -45.07 10.36 -22.14
N GLY A 117 -44.75 9.08 -21.90
CA GLY A 117 -44.51 8.53 -20.56
C GLY A 117 -43.44 9.24 -19.71
N LYS A 118 -43.27 8.77 -18.47
CA LYS A 118 -42.42 9.41 -17.44
C LYS A 118 -41.00 9.73 -17.93
N SER A 119 -40.51 10.94 -17.63
CA SER A 119 -39.11 11.34 -17.91
C SER A 119 -38.11 10.53 -17.08
N GLN A 120 -36.83 10.56 -17.44
CA GLN A 120 -35.79 9.93 -16.62
C GLN A 120 -35.71 10.54 -15.21
N THR A 121 -35.89 11.86 -15.09
CA THR A 121 -35.94 12.55 -13.80
C THR A 121 -37.12 12.09 -12.96
N ASP A 122 -38.33 11.98 -13.54
CA ASP A 122 -39.52 11.51 -12.81
C ASP A 122 -39.34 10.06 -12.33
N LYS A 123 -38.80 9.19 -13.20
CA LYS A 123 -38.50 7.80 -12.82
C LYS A 123 -37.48 7.72 -11.68
N PHE A 124 -36.44 8.54 -11.71
CA PHE A 124 -35.43 8.58 -10.64
C PHE A 124 -36.02 9.14 -9.34
N ASP A 125 -36.77 10.23 -9.39
CA ASP A 125 -37.38 10.87 -8.22
C ASP A 125 -38.36 9.91 -7.52
N GLU A 126 -39.22 9.24 -8.29
CA GLU A 126 -40.16 8.24 -7.75
C GLU A 126 -39.43 7.06 -7.11
N TRP A 127 -38.42 6.52 -7.81
CA TRP A 127 -37.59 5.44 -7.29
C TRP A 127 -36.84 5.85 -6.02
N LYS A 128 -36.25 7.06 -6.03
CA LYS A 128 -35.51 7.65 -4.92
C LYS A 128 -36.41 7.72 -3.69
N VAL A 129 -37.56 8.38 -3.77
CA VAL A 129 -38.47 8.54 -2.62
C VAL A 129 -38.92 7.18 -2.07
N ASN A 130 -39.21 6.21 -2.95
CA ASN A 130 -39.57 4.87 -2.52
C ASN A 130 -38.44 4.20 -1.72
N LYS A 131 -37.20 4.25 -2.21
CA LYS A 131 -36.05 3.58 -1.59
C LYS A 131 -35.50 4.31 -0.37
N GLU A 132 -35.56 5.64 -0.34
CA GLU A 132 -35.22 6.43 0.85
C GLU A 132 -36.12 6.06 2.03
N ASN A 133 -37.43 5.89 1.78
CA ASN A 133 -38.40 5.46 2.79
C ASN A 133 -38.23 3.99 3.19
N GLU A 134 -37.99 3.09 2.23
CA GLU A 134 -37.80 1.65 2.49
C GLU A 134 -36.57 1.37 3.36
N PHE A 135 -35.48 2.10 3.14
CA PHE A 135 -34.19 1.82 3.76
C PHE A 135 -33.73 2.86 4.79
N SER A 136 -34.53 3.91 5.03
CA SER A 136 -34.18 5.03 5.90
C SER A 136 -32.79 5.59 5.58
N VAL A 137 -32.60 6.00 4.32
CA VAL A 137 -31.32 6.46 3.75
C VAL A 137 -31.55 7.67 2.85
N GLU A 138 -30.60 8.59 2.78
CA GLU A 138 -30.60 9.70 1.83
C GLU A 138 -29.90 9.28 0.53
N ILE A 139 -30.57 9.40 -0.63
CA ILE A 139 -30.02 9.04 -1.94
C ILE A 139 -29.64 10.32 -2.70
N ILE A 140 -28.38 10.42 -3.11
CA ILE A 140 -27.82 11.61 -3.75
C ILE A 140 -27.28 11.25 -5.13
N LEU A 141 -27.77 11.95 -6.16
CA LEU A 141 -27.31 11.74 -7.54
C LEU A 141 -26.13 12.64 -7.87
N TRP A 142 -25.03 12.03 -8.32
CA TRP A 142 -23.91 12.68 -8.97
C TRP A 142 -24.00 12.45 -10.48
N SER A 143 -24.76 13.31 -11.15
CA SER A 143 -24.86 13.34 -12.61
C SER A 143 -23.61 13.96 -13.24
N GLN A 144 -23.53 13.96 -14.57
CA GLN A 144 -22.44 14.59 -15.33
C GLN A 144 -22.10 16.01 -14.86
N THR A 145 -23.10 16.89 -14.69
CA THR A 145 -22.84 18.26 -14.23
C THR A 145 -22.22 18.27 -12.85
N ARG A 146 -22.77 17.51 -11.91
CA ARG A 146 -22.26 17.46 -10.54
C ARG A 146 -20.86 16.87 -10.46
N LEU A 147 -20.58 15.79 -11.20
CA LEU A 147 -19.25 15.21 -11.29
C LEU A 147 -18.24 16.20 -11.87
N SER A 148 -18.63 16.96 -12.89
CA SER A 148 -17.78 17.99 -13.50
C SER A 148 -17.44 19.11 -12.50
N GLU A 149 -18.43 19.58 -11.73
CA GLU A 149 -18.20 20.55 -10.65
C GLU A 149 -17.24 20.02 -9.59
N LEU A 150 -17.42 18.77 -9.16
CA LEU A 150 -16.54 18.13 -8.18
C LEU A 150 -15.11 17.97 -8.70
N ILE A 151 -14.94 17.61 -9.98
CA ILE A 151 -13.62 17.57 -10.62
C ILE A 151 -12.97 18.96 -10.59
N ILE A 152 -13.70 20.00 -10.99
CA ILE A 152 -13.18 21.37 -11.00
C ILE A 152 -12.82 21.84 -9.59
N LYS A 153 -13.68 21.54 -8.60
CA LYS A 153 -13.48 21.87 -7.18
C LYS A 153 -12.18 21.27 -6.63
N HIS A 154 -11.85 20.03 -7.02
CA HIS A 154 -10.75 19.25 -6.43
C HIS A 154 -9.51 19.10 -7.32
N ASP A 155 -9.47 19.76 -8.49
CA ASP A 155 -8.35 19.69 -9.43
C ASP A 155 -7.68 21.05 -9.67
N GLU A 156 -7.19 21.66 -8.58
CA GLU A 156 -6.49 22.96 -8.64
C GLU A 156 -5.32 22.96 -9.63
N SER A 157 -4.57 21.87 -9.69
CA SER A 157 -3.44 21.74 -10.62
C SER A 157 -3.87 21.51 -12.08
N GLY A 158 -5.04 20.93 -12.32
CA GLY A 158 -5.43 20.42 -13.63
C GLY A 158 -4.82 19.07 -14.00
N GLY A 159 -4.06 18.43 -13.10
CA GLY A 159 -3.45 17.12 -13.34
C GLY A 159 -4.43 15.96 -13.24
N PHE A 160 -5.49 16.09 -12.43
CA PHE A 160 -6.50 15.04 -12.26
C PHE A 160 -7.30 14.85 -13.55
N ARG A 161 -7.85 15.93 -14.10
CA ARG A 161 -8.56 15.89 -15.39
C ARG A 161 -7.65 15.47 -16.53
N LYS A 162 -6.37 15.85 -16.50
CA LYS A 162 -5.42 15.48 -17.55
C LYS A 162 -5.17 13.98 -17.54
N TYR A 163 -4.92 13.37 -16.39
CA TYR A 163 -4.81 11.91 -16.33
C TYR A 163 -6.06 11.21 -16.88
N TRP A 164 -7.25 11.62 -16.43
CA TRP A 164 -8.50 10.92 -16.75
C TRP A 164 -9.05 11.15 -18.15
N PHE A 165 -8.83 12.32 -18.75
CA PHE A 165 -9.46 12.71 -20.02
C PHE A 165 -8.46 13.02 -21.15
N ASP A 166 -7.16 13.05 -20.87
CA ASP A 166 -6.11 13.07 -21.88
C ASP A 166 -5.50 11.67 -22.00
N THR A 167 -6.04 10.86 -22.90
CA THR A 167 -5.55 9.48 -23.13
C THR A 167 -4.19 9.44 -23.83
N THR A 168 -3.59 10.58 -24.16
CA THR A 168 -2.26 10.65 -24.76
C THR A 168 -1.15 10.70 -23.71
N VAL A 169 -1.43 11.08 -22.46
CA VAL A 169 -0.42 11.07 -21.40
C VAL A 169 -0.37 9.73 -20.67
N LEU A 170 0.80 9.35 -20.14
CA LEU A 170 0.96 8.15 -19.29
C LEU A 170 0.33 6.87 -19.90
N THR A 171 0.53 6.64 -21.19
CA THR A 171 0.07 5.43 -21.88
C THR A 171 0.99 4.25 -21.62
N ASP A 172 0.52 3.03 -21.88
CA ASP A 172 1.37 1.83 -21.81
C ASP A 172 2.54 1.91 -22.79
N GLU A 173 2.33 2.56 -23.95
CA GLU A 173 3.37 2.80 -24.93
C GLU A 173 4.43 3.77 -24.39
N HIS A 174 4.03 4.90 -23.81
CA HIS A 174 4.97 5.83 -23.17
C HIS A 174 5.78 5.15 -22.06
N TYR A 175 5.13 4.34 -21.23
CA TYR A 175 5.83 3.58 -20.20
C TYR A 175 6.82 2.58 -20.80
N THR A 176 6.40 1.82 -21.80
CA THR A 176 7.26 0.84 -22.48
C THR A 176 8.48 1.52 -23.10
N GLN A 177 8.28 2.64 -23.78
CA GLN A 177 9.36 3.44 -24.37
C GLN A 177 10.31 3.98 -23.29
N HIS A 178 9.79 4.53 -22.18
CA HIS A 178 10.60 5.01 -21.05
C HIS A 178 11.51 3.92 -20.47
N ILE A 179 10.97 2.73 -20.24
CA ILE A 179 11.76 1.60 -19.71
C ILE A 179 12.80 1.11 -20.71
N GLN A 180 12.47 1.05 -22.00
CA GLN A 180 13.43 0.70 -23.05
C GLN A 180 14.59 1.71 -23.13
N GLN A 181 14.29 3.01 -23.02
CA GLN A 181 15.30 4.07 -22.96
C GLN A 181 16.19 3.93 -21.72
N ALA A 182 15.61 3.67 -20.55
CA ALA A 182 16.38 3.42 -19.33
C ALA A 182 17.30 2.19 -19.46
N ILE A 183 16.79 1.08 -20.01
CA ILE A 183 17.60 -0.12 -20.29
C ILE A 183 18.76 0.19 -21.25
N ALA A 184 18.48 0.95 -22.33
CA ALA A 184 19.50 1.33 -23.29
C ALA A 184 20.58 2.23 -22.67
N GLN A 185 20.18 3.18 -21.82
CA GLN A 185 21.09 4.08 -21.10
C GLN A 185 21.93 3.35 -20.03
N ALA A 186 21.39 2.30 -19.40
CA ALA A 186 22.18 1.42 -18.54
C ALA A 186 23.36 0.79 -19.30
N GLY A 187 23.16 0.46 -20.58
CA GLY A 187 24.17 -0.13 -21.44
C GLY A 187 24.78 -1.39 -20.81
N LYS A 188 26.12 -1.46 -20.76
CA LYS A 188 26.85 -2.59 -20.18
C LYS A 188 26.61 -2.80 -18.68
N ARG A 189 26.05 -1.80 -17.97
CA ARG A 189 25.71 -1.90 -16.53
C ARG A 189 24.54 -2.83 -16.28
N TYR A 190 23.77 -3.19 -17.31
CA TYR A 190 22.67 -4.15 -17.21
C TYR A 190 22.89 -5.34 -18.16
N THR A 191 22.94 -6.54 -17.60
CA THR A 191 23.04 -7.79 -18.34
C THR A 191 21.92 -8.71 -17.87
N PRO A 192 20.84 -8.90 -18.66
CA PRO A 192 19.69 -9.71 -18.24
C PRO A 192 20.06 -11.15 -17.86
N LYS A 193 21.08 -11.73 -18.53
CA LYS A 193 21.56 -13.09 -18.26
C LYS A 193 22.11 -13.28 -16.84
N LEU A 194 22.49 -12.19 -16.15
CA LEU A 194 23.03 -12.19 -14.79
C LEU A 194 21.94 -11.93 -13.72
N SER A 195 20.66 -12.01 -14.06
CA SER A 195 19.54 -11.85 -13.12
C SER A 195 19.53 -12.97 -12.07
N ILE A 196 20.14 -12.72 -10.91
CA ILE A 196 20.12 -13.59 -9.73
C ILE A 196 19.25 -12.95 -8.65
N LYS A 197 18.56 -13.77 -7.84
CA LYS A 197 17.80 -13.27 -6.68
C LYS A 197 18.76 -12.72 -5.62
N VAL A 198 18.91 -11.40 -5.60
CA VAL A 198 19.71 -10.69 -4.58
C VAL A 198 18.80 -10.04 -3.52
N PRO A 199 19.27 -9.87 -2.26
CA PRO A 199 18.44 -9.32 -1.16
C PRO A 199 17.81 -7.96 -1.45
N ILE A 200 18.43 -7.13 -2.28
CA ILE A 200 17.89 -5.82 -2.68
C ILE A 200 16.58 -5.93 -3.47
N LEU A 201 16.33 -7.04 -4.18
CA LEU A 201 15.05 -7.24 -4.87
C LEU A 201 13.90 -7.39 -3.87
N ASN A 202 14.12 -8.09 -2.74
CA ASN A 202 13.12 -8.19 -1.67
C ASN A 202 12.88 -6.81 -1.03
N ALA A 203 13.93 -5.99 -0.90
CA ALA A 203 13.81 -4.62 -0.41
C ALA A 203 12.97 -3.75 -1.36
N PHE A 204 13.18 -3.86 -2.68
CA PHE A 204 12.35 -3.19 -3.67
C PHE A 204 10.91 -3.70 -3.67
N GLU A 205 10.69 -5.02 -3.56
CA GLU A 205 9.35 -5.60 -3.43
C GLU A 205 8.64 -5.02 -2.20
N ALA A 206 9.29 -4.98 -1.03
CA ALA A 206 8.73 -4.36 0.16
C ALA A 206 8.42 -2.86 -0.02
N PHE A 207 9.32 -2.13 -0.67
CA PHE A 207 9.14 -0.69 -0.93
C PHE A 207 8.00 -0.38 -1.90
N VAL A 208 7.84 -1.21 -2.94
CA VAL A 208 6.94 -0.97 -4.08
C VAL A 208 5.58 -1.64 -3.91
N LYS A 209 5.48 -2.72 -3.11
CA LYS A 209 4.27 -3.52 -2.87
C LYS A 209 3.88 -3.51 -1.38
N PRO A 210 3.24 -2.45 -0.88
CA PRO A 210 2.76 -2.42 0.49
C PRO A 210 1.77 -3.56 0.80
N GLU A 211 1.05 -4.08 -0.21
CA GLU A 211 0.11 -5.20 -0.07
C GLU A 211 0.78 -6.50 0.41
N ASN A 212 2.06 -6.73 0.08
CA ASN A 212 2.79 -7.94 0.47
C ASN A 212 3.07 -7.99 1.98
N LEU A 213 3.01 -6.84 2.68
CA LEU A 213 3.24 -6.79 4.12
C LEU A 213 2.31 -7.75 4.85
N PHE A 214 1.04 -7.86 4.43
CA PHE A 214 0.08 -8.74 5.08
C PHE A 214 0.45 -10.21 4.94
N GLU A 215 0.81 -10.63 3.73
CA GLU A 215 1.25 -12.00 3.47
C GLU A 215 2.49 -12.34 4.31
N ASP A 216 3.40 -11.39 4.46
CA ASP A 216 4.59 -11.55 5.30
C ASP A 216 4.24 -11.61 6.79
N ILE A 217 3.34 -10.75 7.29
CA ILE A 217 2.84 -10.81 8.68
C ILE A 217 2.23 -12.19 8.98
N ILE A 218 1.37 -12.71 8.09
CA ILE A 218 0.72 -14.01 8.27
C ILE A 218 1.75 -15.13 8.44
N LYS A 219 2.85 -15.11 7.67
CA LYS A 219 3.91 -16.13 7.77
C LYS A 219 4.51 -16.23 9.17
N TYR A 220 4.58 -15.11 9.91
CA TYR A 220 5.06 -15.09 11.30
C TYR A 220 3.96 -15.37 12.33
N ILE A 221 2.72 -14.91 12.08
CA ILE A 221 1.60 -15.09 13.00
C ILE A 221 1.08 -16.54 13.01
N THR A 222 0.99 -17.21 11.86
CA THR A 222 0.41 -18.57 11.80
C THR A 222 1.19 -19.61 12.63
N PRO A 223 2.53 -19.67 12.59
CA PRO A 223 3.30 -20.57 13.47
C PRO A 223 3.12 -20.22 14.95
N LEU A 224 3.05 -18.93 15.27
CA LEU A 224 2.82 -18.42 16.61
C LEU A 224 1.45 -18.89 17.13
N GLU A 225 0.38 -18.72 16.34
CA GLU A 225 -0.96 -19.24 16.68
C GLU A 225 -0.99 -20.75 16.89
N LYS A 226 -0.32 -21.51 16.00
CA LYS A 226 -0.28 -22.97 16.10
C LYS A 226 0.39 -23.43 17.38
N LYS A 227 1.50 -22.79 17.77
CA LYS A 227 2.20 -23.06 19.03
C LYS A 227 1.34 -22.67 20.24
N LEU A 228 0.65 -21.54 20.20
CA LEU A 228 -0.20 -21.04 21.28
C LEU A 228 -1.44 -21.91 21.54
N LYS A 229 -1.92 -22.64 20.52
CA LYS A 229 -3.05 -23.58 20.65
C LYS A 229 -2.67 -24.93 21.27
N SER A 230 -1.37 -25.22 21.45
CA SER A 230 -0.91 -26.49 22.02
C SER A 230 -1.11 -26.56 23.55
N SER A 231 -1.29 -27.77 24.08
CA SER A 231 -1.69 -28.00 25.49
C SER A 231 -0.67 -27.54 26.51
N SER A 232 0.63 -27.69 26.23
CA SER A 232 1.71 -27.18 27.10
C SER A 232 1.73 -25.66 27.20
N PHE A 233 1.26 -24.97 26.16
CA PHE A 233 1.18 -23.51 26.14
C PHE A 233 -0.08 -23.00 26.84
N LYS A 234 -1.23 -23.70 26.77
CA LYS A 234 -2.45 -23.28 27.49
C LYS A 234 -2.23 -23.08 28.99
N ASP A 235 -1.35 -23.85 29.61
CA ASP A 235 -1.05 -23.74 31.04
C ASP A 235 -0.16 -22.53 31.37
N VAL A 236 0.82 -22.22 30.52
CA VAL A 236 1.61 -20.97 30.63
C VAL A 236 0.72 -19.76 30.34
N LEU A 237 -0.13 -19.86 29.31
CA LEU A 237 -1.11 -18.85 28.94
C LEU A 237 -2.14 -18.64 30.06
N SER A 238 -2.65 -19.68 30.72
CA SER A 238 -3.62 -19.49 31.81
C SER A 238 -3.02 -18.81 33.06
N GLN A 239 -1.70 -18.95 33.30
CA GLN A 239 -0.98 -18.13 34.28
C GLN A 239 -0.74 -16.69 33.78
N PHE A 240 -0.48 -16.50 32.49
CA PHE A 240 -0.29 -15.20 31.84
C PHE A 240 -1.59 -14.38 31.66
N PHE A 241 -2.71 -15.05 31.39
CA PHE A 241 -3.98 -14.49 30.88
C PHE A 241 -5.11 -14.50 31.91
N LYS A 242 -4.84 -14.75 33.19
CA LYS A 242 -5.80 -14.42 34.28
C LYS A 242 -6.20 -12.93 34.27
N GLN A 243 -5.48 -12.09 33.54
CA GLN A 243 -5.92 -10.79 33.04
C GLN A 243 -5.48 -10.62 31.58
N SER A 244 -6.36 -10.75 30.58
CA SER A 244 -6.51 -9.78 29.47
C SER A 244 -7.25 -10.26 28.20
N ASN A 245 -8.12 -9.37 27.70
CA ASN A 245 -8.67 -9.31 26.33
C ASN A 245 -7.60 -9.07 25.24
N VAL A 246 -6.32 -9.09 25.60
CA VAL A 246 -5.21 -8.60 24.77
C VAL A 246 -4.81 -9.60 23.69
N PHE A 247 -4.90 -10.91 23.90
CA PHE A 247 -4.58 -11.89 22.86
C PHE A 247 -5.52 -11.80 21.65
N ASN A 248 -6.83 -11.68 21.93
CA ASN A 248 -7.83 -11.36 20.93
C ASN A 248 -7.60 -9.96 20.35
N THR A 249 -7.08 -9.00 21.13
CA THR A 249 -6.69 -7.67 20.63
C THR A 249 -5.47 -7.72 19.72
N ILE A 250 -4.47 -8.59 19.91
CA ILE A 250 -3.33 -8.75 18.98
C ILE A 250 -3.82 -9.33 17.65
N ILE A 251 -4.68 -10.35 17.73
CA ILE A 251 -5.30 -10.95 16.54
C ILE A 251 -6.18 -9.91 15.84
N ASP A 252 -7.04 -9.18 16.57
CA ASP A 252 -7.83 -8.06 16.03
C ASP A 252 -6.94 -6.92 15.50
N SER A 253 -5.81 -6.63 16.13
CA SER A 253 -4.87 -5.56 15.70
C SER A 253 -4.09 -5.99 14.47
N SER A 254 -3.75 -7.28 14.35
CA SER A 254 -3.21 -7.88 13.13
C SER A 254 -4.27 -7.92 12.01
N TYR A 255 -5.56 -8.02 12.35
CA TYR A 255 -6.68 -7.88 11.41
C TYR A 255 -7.01 -6.41 11.07
N LYS A 256 -6.64 -5.45 11.94
CA LYS A 256 -6.76 -4.01 11.68
C LYS A 256 -5.62 -3.47 10.81
N LEU A 257 -4.39 -3.97 11.01
CA LEU A 257 -3.22 -3.66 10.18
C LEU A 257 -3.42 -3.97 8.70
N THR A 258 -4.41 -4.79 8.36
CA THR A 258 -4.62 -5.39 7.04
C THR A 258 -5.77 -4.77 6.28
N LYS A 259 -6.58 -3.95 6.96
CA LYS A 259 -7.66 -3.14 6.37
C LYS A 259 -7.31 -1.67 6.21
N LEU A 260 -6.16 -1.23 6.72
CA LEU A 260 -5.81 0.18 6.79
C LEU A 260 -4.76 0.51 5.73
N SER A 261 -5.19 1.18 4.66
CA SER A 261 -4.32 1.97 3.78
C SER A 261 -4.03 3.36 4.36
N CYS A 262 -4.64 3.70 5.51
CA CYS A 262 -4.50 4.98 6.22
C CYS A 262 -4.08 4.74 7.68
N GLY A 263 -3.02 5.41 8.16
CA GLY A 263 -2.55 5.33 9.56
C GLY A 263 -1.64 4.14 9.89
N VAL A 264 -1.11 3.44 8.89
CA VAL A 264 -0.33 2.18 9.08
C VAL A 264 0.95 2.37 9.89
N GLU A 265 1.61 3.51 9.74
CA GLU A 265 2.80 3.88 10.54
C GLU A 265 2.51 3.93 12.05
N LYS A 266 1.36 4.48 12.43
CA LYS A 266 0.93 4.55 13.84
C LYS A 266 0.69 3.15 14.40
N HIS A 267 -0.01 2.31 13.65
CA HIS A 267 -0.30 0.94 14.07
C HIS A 267 0.94 0.05 14.09
N HIS A 268 1.93 0.28 13.21
CA HIS A 268 3.22 -0.42 13.25
C HIS A 268 3.96 -0.14 14.56
N LYS A 269 4.02 1.13 14.98
CA LYS A 269 4.63 1.49 16.26
C LYS A 269 3.89 0.85 17.44
N GLU A 270 2.56 0.92 17.46
CA GLU A 270 1.74 0.28 18.49
C GLU A 270 1.98 -1.25 18.55
N LEU A 271 2.10 -1.91 17.39
CA LEU A 271 2.42 -3.34 17.32
C LEU A 271 3.84 -3.62 17.84
N LEU A 272 4.82 -2.80 17.48
CA LEU A 272 6.21 -2.98 17.91
C LEU A 272 6.35 -2.80 19.43
N ASP A 273 5.75 -1.75 19.98
CA ASP A 273 5.68 -1.49 21.42
C ASP A 273 4.95 -2.63 22.15
N PHE A 274 3.88 -3.14 21.55
CA PHE A 274 3.14 -4.29 22.05
C PHE A 274 4.02 -5.54 22.15
N VAL A 275 4.70 -5.91 21.05
CA VAL A 275 5.56 -7.10 20.99
C VAL A 275 6.70 -6.96 22.00
N GLN A 276 7.31 -5.77 22.10
CA GLN A 276 8.38 -5.50 23.05
C GLN A 276 7.91 -5.65 24.50
N THR A 277 6.81 -5.02 24.87
CA THR A 277 6.25 -5.08 26.23
C THR A 277 5.98 -6.52 26.67
N ASN A 278 5.48 -7.36 25.76
CA ASN A 278 5.19 -8.75 26.08
C ASN A 278 6.43 -9.63 26.08
N LEU A 279 7.42 -9.32 25.25
CA LEU A 279 8.73 -9.95 25.31
C LEU A 279 9.39 -9.73 26.69
N ASP A 280 9.37 -8.50 27.20
CA ASP A 280 9.94 -8.18 28.53
C ASP A 280 9.21 -8.93 29.65
N ARG A 281 7.88 -9.04 29.58
CA ARG A 281 7.08 -9.84 30.53
C ARG A 281 7.44 -11.32 30.48
N LEU A 282 7.64 -11.88 29.29
CA LEU A 282 8.03 -13.28 29.11
C LEU A 282 9.40 -13.55 29.71
N VAL A 283 10.36 -12.64 29.53
CA VAL A 283 11.69 -12.74 30.14
C VAL A 283 11.58 -12.76 31.67
N ASN A 284 10.82 -11.85 32.27
CA ASN A 284 10.63 -11.83 33.74
C ASN A 284 9.98 -13.13 34.26
N ILE A 285 9.00 -13.68 33.54
CA ILE A 285 8.34 -14.92 33.93
C ILE A 285 9.27 -16.14 33.78
N GLU A 286 10.13 -16.15 32.77
CA GLU A 286 11.17 -17.16 32.63
C GLU A 286 12.10 -17.16 33.85
N GLU A 287 12.54 -15.97 34.29
CA GLU A 287 13.39 -15.81 35.47
C GLU A 287 12.69 -16.30 36.75
N ASP A 288 11.43 -15.93 36.96
CA ASP A 288 10.63 -16.36 38.12
C ASP A 288 10.39 -17.88 38.15
N LEU A 289 10.12 -18.49 36.98
CA LEU A 289 9.95 -19.93 36.85
C LEU A 289 11.27 -20.66 37.14
N LEU A 290 12.38 -20.14 36.63
CA LEU A 290 13.71 -20.71 36.86
C LEU A 290 14.08 -20.65 38.35
N LEU A 291 13.82 -19.52 39.03
CA LEU A 291 14.04 -19.36 40.46
C LEU A 291 13.14 -20.28 41.29
N SER A 292 11.87 -20.43 40.90
CA SER A 292 10.92 -21.33 41.57
C SER A 292 11.35 -22.79 41.46
N LEU A 293 11.82 -23.22 40.28
CA LEU A 293 12.32 -24.57 40.05
C LEU A 293 13.60 -24.86 40.83
N LYS A 294 14.52 -23.89 40.91
CA LYS A 294 15.72 -23.97 41.76
C LYS A 294 15.34 -24.12 43.23
N LYS A 295 14.37 -23.35 43.73
CA LYS A 295 13.89 -23.45 45.12
C LYS A 295 13.23 -24.79 45.42
N GLN A 296 12.41 -25.32 44.50
CA GLN A 296 11.69 -26.58 44.71
C GLN A 296 12.60 -27.82 44.69
N ASN A 297 13.64 -27.80 43.86
CA ASN A 297 14.48 -28.98 43.60
C ASN A 297 15.89 -28.88 44.23
N GLY A 298 16.26 -27.73 44.80
CA GLY A 298 17.55 -27.51 45.46
C GLY A 298 18.76 -27.81 44.56
N ASP A 299 19.85 -28.31 45.14
CA ASP A 299 21.09 -28.67 44.44
C ASP A 299 20.93 -29.76 43.37
N LYS A 300 19.76 -30.43 43.33
CA LYS A 300 19.44 -31.47 42.34
C LYS A 300 18.89 -30.89 41.04
N PHE A 301 18.50 -29.62 41.00
CA PHE A 301 18.08 -28.97 39.75
C PHE A 301 19.29 -28.66 38.88
N ASN A 302 19.26 -29.14 37.64
CA ASN A 302 20.26 -28.77 36.65
C ASN A 302 19.59 -28.40 35.33
N ASP A 303 19.69 -27.14 34.91
CA ASP A 303 19.06 -26.68 33.68
C ASP A 303 19.88 -27.08 32.44
N THR A 304 19.93 -28.37 32.16
CA THR A 304 20.67 -28.96 31.05
C THR A 304 19.78 -29.89 30.22
N PRO A 305 20.09 -30.08 28.93
CA PRO A 305 19.38 -31.06 28.09
C PRO A 305 19.33 -32.46 28.72
N GLY A 306 20.43 -32.91 29.34
CA GLY A 306 20.51 -34.23 29.97
C GLY A 306 19.60 -34.41 31.20
N TYR A 307 19.50 -33.40 32.07
CA TYR A 307 18.58 -33.44 33.21
C TYR A 307 17.11 -33.48 32.77
N ARG A 308 16.77 -32.70 31.73
CA ARG A 308 15.41 -32.64 31.17
C ARG A 308 15.02 -33.96 30.52
N GLN A 309 15.94 -34.56 29.76
CA GLN A 309 15.74 -35.88 29.15
C GLN A 309 15.58 -36.97 30.22
N PHE A 310 16.43 -36.95 31.26
CA PHE A 310 16.32 -37.88 32.38
C PHE A 310 14.96 -37.79 33.09
N MET A 311 14.47 -36.57 33.38
CA MET A 311 13.16 -36.37 34.02
C MET A 311 11.99 -36.87 33.14
N ALA A 312 12.06 -36.65 31.83
CA ALA A 312 11.04 -37.09 30.89
C ALA A 312 11.00 -38.62 30.74
N GLU A 313 12.16 -39.27 30.60
CA GLU A 313 12.27 -40.71 30.31
C GLU A 313 12.13 -41.58 31.56
N TYR A 314 12.73 -41.18 32.69
CA TYR A 314 12.81 -42.02 33.89
C TYR A 314 11.79 -41.66 34.96
N MET A 315 11.43 -40.38 35.09
CA MET A 315 10.50 -39.92 36.13
C MET A 315 9.08 -39.68 35.58
N CYS A 316 8.87 -39.82 34.26
CA CYS A 316 7.61 -39.50 33.56
C CYS A 316 7.06 -38.11 33.94
N ALA A 317 7.96 -37.16 34.25
CA ALA A 317 7.61 -35.85 34.76
C ALA A 317 8.27 -34.77 33.89
N PHE A 318 7.54 -33.68 33.66
CA PHE A 318 8.03 -32.53 32.89
C PHE A 318 8.10 -31.27 33.76
N PRO A 319 8.95 -31.24 34.81
CA PRO A 319 9.02 -30.11 35.73
C PRO A 319 9.42 -28.80 35.01
N THR A 320 10.15 -28.89 33.89
CA THR A 320 10.58 -27.75 33.08
C THR A 320 9.63 -27.38 31.95
N ALA A 321 8.52 -28.10 31.71
CA ALA A 321 7.65 -27.85 30.54
C ALA A 321 7.17 -26.40 30.43
N LYS A 322 6.85 -25.76 31.55
CA LYS A 322 6.44 -24.35 31.59
C LYS A 322 7.59 -23.40 31.27
N LEU A 323 8.79 -23.68 31.79
CA LEU A 323 10.00 -22.92 31.50
C LEU A 323 10.35 -23.02 30.01
N ASP A 324 10.26 -24.22 29.45
CA ASP A 324 10.59 -24.51 28.05
C ASP A 324 9.59 -23.86 27.09
N SER A 325 8.30 -23.95 27.40
CA SER A 325 7.26 -23.26 26.63
C SER A 325 7.40 -21.74 26.71
N THR A 326 7.84 -21.19 27.86
CA THR A 326 8.11 -19.75 28.01
C THR A 326 9.32 -19.33 27.19
N ARG A 327 10.41 -20.10 27.20
CA ARG A 327 11.60 -19.85 26.37
C ARG A 327 11.27 -19.92 24.88
N ASP A 328 10.46 -20.88 24.47
CA ASP A 328 9.96 -20.94 23.10
C ASP A 328 9.15 -19.70 22.71
N MET A 329 8.30 -19.17 23.60
CA MET A 329 7.60 -17.90 23.36
C MET A 329 8.57 -16.71 23.23
N ILE A 330 9.58 -16.64 24.09
CA ILE A 330 10.61 -15.60 24.02
C ILE A 330 11.29 -15.62 22.66
N VAL A 331 11.65 -16.80 22.14
CA VAL A 331 12.26 -16.93 20.80
C VAL A 331 11.32 -16.38 19.72
N ILE A 332 10.05 -16.78 19.72
CA ILE A 332 9.09 -16.34 18.71
C ILE A 332 8.85 -14.82 18.79
N PHE A 333 8.68 -14.26 19.99
CA PHE A 333 8.51 -12.81 20.17
C PHE A 333 9.77 -12.03 19.77
N ARG A 334 10.97 -12.57 20.03
CA ARG A 334 12.23 -11.99 19.54
C ARG A 334 12.30 -12.01 18.01
N ASP A 335 11.95 -13.13 17.38
CA ASP A 335 11.95 -13.25 15.92
C ASP A 335 10.95 -12.28 15.29
N LEU A 336 9.74 -12.18 15.85
CA LEU A 336 8.71 -11.25 15.42
C LEU A 336 9.16 -9.79 15.61
N TYR A 337 9.73 -9.44 16.76
CA TYR A 337 10.27 -8.11 17.03
C TYR A 337 11.39 -7.75 16.06
N SER A 338 12.33 -8.68 15.85
CA SER A 338 13.45 -8.53 14.92
C SER A 338 12.95 -8.29 13.50
N TRP A 339 11.97 -9.07 13.05
CA TRP A 339 11.35 -8.89 11.74
C TRP A 339 10.60 -7.55 11.62
N LEU A 340 9.77 -7.18 12.61
CA LEU A 340 9.03 -5.91 12.63
C LEU A 340 9.95 -4.68 12.63
N ASN A 341 11.12 -4.79 13.23
CA ASN A 341 12.15 -3.74 13.22
C ASN A 341 13.11 -3.85 12.03
N GLY A 342 12.94 -4.87 11.19
CA GLY A 342 13.76 -5.15 10.02
C GLY A 342 13.59 -4.13 8.90
N ILE A 343 14.56 -4.11 7.98
CA ILE A 343 14.58 -3.16 6.87
C ILE A 343 13.36 -3.33 5.94
N SER A 344 12.93 -4.55 5.68
CA SER A 344 11.78 -4.84 4.80
C SER A 344 10.50 -4.20 5.33
N VAL A 345 10.23 -4.34 6.64
CA VAL A 345 9.05 -3.74 7.27
C VAL A 345 9.11 -2.21 7.24
N LYS A 346 10.28 -1.62 7.54
CA LYS A 346 10.50 -0.17 7.41
C LYS A 346 10.25 0.33 5.99
N LEU A 347 10.63 -0.46 4.97
CA LEU A 347 10.46 -0.08 3.56
C LEU A 347 8.99 -0.02 3.13
N HIS A 348 8.13 -0.90 3.64
CA HIS A 348 6.69 -0.86 3.35
C HIS A 348 6.07 0.50 3.68
N PHE A 349 6.44 1.07 4.83
CA PHE A 349 5.94 2.36 5.31
C PHE A 349 6.72 3.55 4.76
N SER A 350 7.97 3.35 4.36
CA SER A 350 8.78 4.44 3.85
C SER A 350 8.30 4.97 2.49
N ARG A 351 8.49 6.28 2.30
CA ARG A 351 8.38 6.95 0.99
C ARG A 351 9.73 7.30 0.37
N LYS A 352 10.82 7.14 1.14
CA LYS A 352 12.19 7.47 0.76
C LYS A 352 13.11 6.28 1.02
N MET A 353 13.68 5.70 -0.04
CA MET A 353 14.64 4.60 0.03
C MET A 353 15.99 5.03 -0.52
N LEU A 354 17.07 4.80 0.23
CA LEU A 354 18.44 5.06 -0.22
C LEU A 354 19.17 3.73 -0.40
N VAL A 355 19.64 3.45 -1.61
CA VAL A 355 20.47 2.30 -1.92
C VAL A 355 21.94 2.73 -1.94
N THR A 356 22.75 2.13 -1.07
CA THR A 356 24.19 2.39 -0.99
C THR A 356 25.00 1.15 -1.38
N GLY A 357 26.31 1.30 -1.57
CA GLY A 357 27.19 0.20 -1.93
C GLY A 357 28.35 0.67 -2.81
N ILE A 358 29.40 -0.15 -2.90
CA ILE A 358 30.60 0.16 -3.68
C ILE A 358 30.34 0.28 -5.19
N ALA A 359 31.32 0.76 -5.94
CA ALA A 359 31.26 0.81 -7.40
C ALA A 359 31.17 -0.61 -7.99
N GLY A 360 30.41 -0.78 -9.08
CA GLY A 360 30.31 -2.07 -9.78
C GLY A 360 29.50 -3.16 -9.09
N ILE A 361 28.93 -2.92 -7.90
CA ILE A 361 28.25 -3.95 -7.09
C ILE A 361 26.89 -4.42 -7.63
N GLY A 362 26.34 -3.76 -8.65
CA GLY A 362 25.06 -4.16 -9.28
C GLY A 362 23.82 -3.34 -8.91
N LYS A 363 23.97 -2.12 -8.37
CA LYS A 363 22.83 -1.22 -8.04
C LYS A 363 21.94 -0.91 -9.26
N THR A 364 22.55 -0.37 -10.32
CA THR A 364 21.88 -0.07 -11.59
C THR A 364 21.18 -1.29 -12.17
N HIS A 365 21.88 -2.44 -12.16
CA HIS A 365 21.34 -3.71 -12.64
C HIS A 365 20.08 -4.08 -11.86
N SER A 366 20.14 -4.07 -10.53
CA SER A 366 19.03 -4.45 -9.66
C SER A 366 17.79 -3.57 -9.85
N ILE A 367 17.96 -2.25 -10.04
CA ILE A 367 16.84 -1.34 -10.32
C ILE A 367 16.18 -1.69 -11.64
N ILE A 368 16.97 -1.81 -12.72
CA ILE A 368 16.43 -2.10 -14.05
C ILE A 368 15.79 -3.49 -14.10
N ASP A 369 16.41 -4.48 -13.48
CA ASP A 369 15.89 -5.85 -13.44
C ASP A 369 14.56 -5.92 -12.68
N PHE A 370 14.46 -5.24 -11.53
CA PHE A 370 13.22 -5.13 -10.76
C PHE A 370 12.09 -4.48 -11.56
N VAL A 371 12.35 -3.31 -12.17
CA VAL A 371 11.34 -2.57 -12.92
C VAL A 371 10.87 -3.34 -14.15
N LYS A 372 11.79 -4.02 -14.85
CA LYS A 372 11.47 -4.89 -15.98
C LYS A 372 10.66 -6.11 -15.56
N LYS A 373 11.00 -6.75 -14.45
CA LYS A 373 10.29 -7.93 -13.93
C LYS A 373 8.87 -7.56 -13.46
N GLU A 374 8.71 -6.43 -12.79
CA GLU A 374 7.39 -5.96 -12.33
C GLU A 374 6.50 -5.53 -13.51
N ASN A 375 7.09 -5.00 -14.59
CA ASN A 375 6.43 -4.67 -15.86
C ASN A 375 5.06 -3.98 -15.70
N ARG A 376 5.01 -2.92 -14.89
CA ARG A 376 3.78 -2.18 -14.62
C ARG A 376 4.01 -0.68 -14.69
N GLN A 377 2.99 0.05 -15.09
CA GLN A 377 2.99 1.50 -15.01
C GLN A 377 3.26 2.03 -13.59
N GLY A 378 3.89 3.20 -13.52
CA GLY A 378 4.19 3.89 -12.26
C GLY A 378 5.60 3.65 -11.73
N LEU A 379 6.46 2.91 -12.43
CA LEU A 379 7.87 2.75 -12.05
C LEU A 379 8.78 3.50 -13.02
N TYR A 380 9.29 4.66 -12.64
CA TYR A 380 10.07 5.52 -13.52
C TYR A 380 11.54 5.54 -13.11
N VAL A 381 12.43 5.17 -14.02
CA VAL A 381 13.88 5.19 -13.80
C VAL A 381 14.51 6.40 -14.46
N PHE A 382 15.35 7.11 -13.71
CA PHE A 382 16.21 8.20 -14.15
C PHE A 382 17.63 7.95 -13.62
N TYR A 383 18.62 8.57 -14.25
CA TYR A 383 20.02 8.48 -13.84
C TYR A 383 20.51 9.82 -13.30
N GLY A 384 21.41 9.81 -12.33
CA GLY A 384 22.00 11.02 -11.76
C GLY A 384 22.69 11.90 -12.81
N GLU A 385 23.20 11.29 -13.88
CA GLU A 385 23.79 11.97 -15.05
C GLU A 385 22.76 12.68 -15.94
N ASP A 386 21.47 12.32 -15.86
CA ASP A 386 20.39 13.00 -16.59
C ASP A 386 20.16 14.41 -16.08
N PHE A 387 20.47 14.63 -14.80
CA PHE A 387 20.29 15.91 -14.15
C PHE A 387 21.45 16.82 -14.50
N ASN A 388 21.13 18.08 -14.76
CA ASN A 388 22.07 19.14 -15.12
C ASN A 388 21.69 20.38 -14.31
N ASP A 389 22.05 21.58 -14.74
CA ASP A 389 21.79 22.83 -14.01
C ASP A 389 20.30 23.25 -13.93
N GLU A 390 19.36 22.39 -14.35
CA GLU A 390 17.92 22.58 -14.18
C GLU A 390 17.34 21.96 -12.90
N GLU A 391 16.13 22.40 -12.52
CA GLU A 391 15.41 21.80 -11.40
C GLU A 391 15.00 20.34 -11.70
N PRO A 392 15.16 19.39 -10.76
CA PRO A 392 14.92 17.98 -11.02
C PRO A 392 13.54 17.63 -11.60
N TRP A 393 12.49 18.34 -11.19
CA TRP A 393 11.14 18.07 -11.70
C TRP A 393 10.99 18.35 -13.21
N LYS A 394 11.78 19.29 -13.76
CA LYS A 394 11.80 19.59 -15.21
C LYS A 394 12.48 18.46 -15.96
N VAL A 395 13.62 17.99 -15.46
CA VAL A 395 14.31 16.81 -16.02
C VAL A 395 13.38 15.60 -16.02
N ILE A 396 12.66 15.35 -14.92
CA ILE A 396 11.66 14.28 -14.84
C ILE A 396 10.55 14.47 -15.89
N ARG A 397 9.98 15.68 -16.00
CA ARG A 397 8.95 16.00 -17.00
C ARG A 397 9.44 15.69 -18.42
N ASP A 398 10.63 16.18 -18.76
CA ASP A 398 11.17 16.13 -20.11
C ASP A 398 11.59 14.70 -20.48
N LYS A 399 12.18 13.96 -19.54
CA LYS A 399 12.51 12.53 -19.71
C LYS A 399 11.27 11.64 -19.82
N LEU A 400 10.15 12.03 -19.23
CA LEU A 400 8.85 11.36 -19.44
C LEU A 400 8.18 11.75 -20.77
N GLY A 401 8.83 12.58 -21.60
CA GLY A 401 8.32 12.99 -22.91
C GLY A 401 7.19 14.02 -22.85
N PHE A 402 7.00 14.69 -21.71
CA PHE A 402 5.93 15.67 -21.56
C PHE A 402 6.31 17.04 -22.12
N SER A 403 5.31 17.70 -22.73
CA SER A 403 5.48 19.07 -23.21
C SER A 403 5.86 20.05 -22.08
N GLY A 404 6.62 21.09 -22.43
CA GLY A 404 7.00 22.16 -21.51
C GLY A 404 5.82 22.92 -20.87
N ALA A 405 4.61 22.78 -21.43
CA ALA A 405 3.37 23.34 -20.87
C ALA A 405 2.89 22.59 -19.62
N ILE A 406 3.37 21.37 -19.35
CA ILE A 406 3.03 20.64 -18.13
C ILE A 406 3.75 21.29 -16.95
N THR A 407 2.97 21.78 -16.00
CA THR A 407 3.50 22.39 -14.76
C THR A 407 3.93 21.31 -13.77
N ARG A 408 4.77 21.69 -12.79
CA ARG A 408 5.20 20.80 -11.71
C ARG A 408 4.02 20.16 -10.96
N ALA A 409 3.00 20.95 -10.63
CA ALA A 409 1.83 20.48 -9.91
C ALA A 409 1.00 19.50 -10.77
N GLN A 410 0.89 19.75 -12.08
CA GLN A 410 0.24 18.82 -13.01
C GLN A 410 0.98 17.51 -13.10
N LEU A 411 2.30 17.55 -13.24
CA LEU A 411 3.16 16.36 -13.33
C LEU A 411 2.93 15.44 -12.13
N PHE A 412 3.17 15.93 -10.92
CA PHE A 412 3.06 15.09 -9.73
C PHE A 412 1.62 14.70 -9.40
N ASN A 413 0.63 15.55 -9.68
CA ASN A 413 -0.77 15.15 -9.52
C ASN A 413 -1.15 14.02 -10.51
N MET A 414 -0.75 14.08 -11.78
CA MET A 414 -0.99 12.98 -12.74
C MET A 414 -0.37 11.65 -12.26
N LEU A 415 0.88 11.70 -11.78
CA LEU A 415 1.58 10.52 -11.24
C LEU A 415 0.91 9.97 -9.98
N SER A 416 0.38 10.85 -9.12
CA SER A 416 -0.37 10.49 -7.93
C SER A 416 -1.70 9.82 -8.27
N VAL A 417 -2.43 10.37 -9.25
CA VAL A 417 -3.72 9.84 -9.72
C VAL A 417 -3.54 8.47 -10.37
N GLN A 418 -2.49 8.29 -11.18
CA GLN A 418 -2.10 6.99 -11.73
C GLN A 418 -1.85 5.96 -10.63
N ALA A 419 -1.13 6.34 -9.57
CA ALA A 419 -0.83 5.44 -8.46
C ALA A 419 -2.11 4.95 -7.76
N VAL A 420 -3.05 5.87 -7.50
CA VAL A 420 -4.34 5.52 -6.88
C VAL A 420 -5.18 4.64 -7.82
N ALA A 421 -5.22 4.98 -9.11
CA ALA A 421 -5.94 4.21 -10.12
C ALA A 421 -5.45 2.76 -10.22
N ASN A 422 -4.14 2.56 -10.16
CA ASN A 422 -3.50 1.24 -10.24
C ASN A 422 -3.45 0.51 -8.89
N ALA A 423 -3.92 1.13 -7.80
CA ALA A 423 -3.78 0.66 -6.42
C ALA A 423 -2.34 0.29 -6.02
N LYS A 424 -1.35 0.95 -6.64
CA LYS A 424 0.07 0.70 -6.43
C LYS A 424 0.82 2.04 -6.47
N PRO A 425 1.81 2.28 -5.59
CA PRO A 425 2.52 3.53 -5.57
C PRO A 425 3.25 3.79 -6.90
N THR A 426 3.31 5.06 -7.27
CA THR A 426 4.26 5.53 -8.29
C THR A 426 5.62 5.66 -7.62
N VAL A 427 6.66 5.07 -8.19
CA VAL A 427 8.02 5.08 -7.67
C VAL A 427 8.94 5.75 -8.68
N ILE A 428 9.63 6.79 -8.22
CA ILE A 428 10.68 7.47 -8.97
C ILE A 428 12.02 6.92 -8.49
N PHE A 429 12.70 6.17 -9.36
CA PHE A 429 14.07 5.71 -9.15
C PHE A 429 15.04 6.72 -9.75
N ILE A 430 15.99 7.23 -8.95
CA ILE A 430 17.12 8.01 -9.44
C ILE A 430 18.40 7.25 -9.13
N ASP A 431 18.91 6.54 -10.13
CA ASP A 431 20.12 5.73 -10.01
C ASP A 431 21.38 6.60 -10.06
N ALA A 432 22.38 6.25 -9.26
CA ALA A 432 23.72 6.82 -9.31
C ALA A 432 23.76 8.36 -9.20
N LEU A 433 23.18 8.93 -8.15
CA LEU A 433 23.23 10.38 -7.86
C LEU A 433 24.66 10.96 -7.90
N ASN A 434 25.64 10.15 -7.54
CA ASN A 434 27.06 10.50 -7.56
C ASN A 434 27.65 10.71 -8.97
N GLU A 435 26.93 10.39 -10.04
CA GLU A 435 27.38 10.58 -11.44
C GLU A 435 26.99 11.95 -12.00
N LEU A 436 26.24 12.77 -11.25
CA LEU A 436 26.05 14.18 -11.56
C LEU A 436 27.40 14.91 -11.55
N LYS A 437 27.67 15.70 -12.60
CA LYS A 437 28.92 16.47 -12.75
C LYS A 437 29.23 17.33 -11.51
N ASN A 438 28.24 18.05 -11.00
CA ASN A 438 28.31 18.75 -9.72
C ASN A 438 27.38 18.10 -8.68
N ARG A 439 27.73 16.90 -8.23
CA ARG A 439 26.95 16.10 -7.27
C ARG A 439 26.55 16.83 -5.98
N LYS A 440 27.28 17.87 -5.56
CA LYS A 440 26.92 18.69 -4.38
C LYS A 440 25.61 19.44 -4.55
N ASN A 441 25.15 19.65 -5.78
CA ASN A 441 23.83 20.24 -6.06
C ASN A 441 22.69 19.41 -5.44
N TRP A 442 22.85 18.09 -5.30
CA TRP A 442 21.86 17.22 -4.66
C TRP A 442 21.59 17.59 -3.20
N ARG A 443 22.54 18.21 -2.49
CA ARG A 443 22.31 18.70 -1.12
C ARG A 443 21.19 19.74 -1.04
N LYS A 444 20.99 20.51 -2.11
CA LYS A 444 19.88 21.46 -2.27
C LYS A 444 18.69 20.80 -2.96
N TRP A 445 18.94 20.06 -4.05
CA TRP A 445 17.87 19.56 -4.91
C TRP A 445 17.09 18.38 -4.34
N LEU A 446 17.73 17.44 -3.63
CA LEU A 446 17.02 16.29 -3.05
C LEU A 446 15.97 16.74 -2.02
N PRO A 447 16.30 17.58 -1.00
CA PRO A 447 15.28 18.04 -0.06
C PRO A 447 14.14 18.78 -0.76
N THR A 448 14.45 19.65 -1.73
CA THR A 448 13.43 20.38 -2.49
C THR A 448 12.53 19.44 -3.31
N LEU A 449 13.10 18.45 -4.00
CA LEU A 449 12.34 17.46 -4.77
C LEU A 449 11.48 16.58 -3.85
N ILE A 450 12.00 16.19 -2.70
CA ILE A 450 11.28 15.43 -1.67
C ILE A 450 10.05 16.22 -1.20
N GLU A 451 10.20 17.48 -0.82
CA GLU A 451 9.07 18.33 -0.41
C GLU A 451 8.01 18.44 -1.52
N GLN A 452 8.44 18.56 -2.78
CA GLN A 452 7.53 18.62 -3.93
C GLN A 452 6.75 17.31 -4.15
N ILE A 453 7.35 16.16 -3.87
CA ILE A 453 6.76 14.84 -4.09
C ILE A 453 5.93 14.39 -2.88
N LEU A 454 6.40 14.64 -1.65
CA LEU A 454 5.78 14.11 -0.43
C LEU A 454 4.43 14.77 -0.08
N CYS A 455 4.05 15.87 -0.76
CA CYS A 455 2.65 16.34 -0.77
C CYS A 455 1.68 15.32 -1.38
N TYR A 456 2.18 14.34 -2.13
CA TYR A 456 1.41 13.26 -2.75
C TYR A 456 1.72 11.93 -2.06
N ASN A 457 0.80 11.46 -1.21
CA ASN A 457 1.01 10.24 -0.39
C ASN A 457 1.25 8.96 -1.19
N SER A 458 0.86 8.93 -2.47
CA SER A 458 0.97 7.78 -3.36
C SER A 458 2.27 7.73 -4.17
N ILE A 459 3.15 8.72 -4.03
CA ILE A 459 4.45 8.76 -4.72
C ILE A 459 5.58 8.43 -3.74
N LYS A 460 6.48 7.56 -4.17
CA LYS A 460 7.70 7.18 -3.46
C LYS A 460 8.93 7.52 -4.29
N ILE A 461 10.06 7.71 -3.62
CA ILE A 461 11.36 7.95 -4.25
C ILE A 461 12.41 6.97 -3.75
N CYS A 462 13.12 6.34 -4.68
CA CYS A 462 14.28 5.50 -4.41
C CYS A 462 15.49 6.12 -5.09
N VAL A 463 16.59 6.31 -4.37
CA VAL A 463 17.82 6.84 -4.96
C VAL A 463 18.98 5.92 -4.69
N SER A 464 19.93 5.88 -5.62
CA SER A 464 21.14 5.07 -5.49
C SER A 464 22.37 5.97 -5.46
N CYS A 465 23.34 5.65 -4.59
CA CYS A 465 24.60 6.38 -4.50
C CYS A 465 25.73 5.42 -4.11
N ARG A 466 26.94 5.66 -4.63
CA ARG A 466 28.12 4.96 -4.11
C ARG A 466 28.43 5.44 -2.70
N SER A 467 28.80 4.52 -1.81
CA SER A 467 29.01 4.83 -0.38
C SER A 467 30.03 5.95 -0.14
N VAL A 468 31.07 6.03 -0.97
CA VAL A 468 32.14 7.04 -0.86
C VAL A 468 31.71 8.47 -1.19
N TYR A 469 30.56 8.66 -1.84
CA TYR A 469 30.06 9.98 -2.25
C TYR A 469 28.83 10.43 -1.45
N LEU A 470 28.46 9.70 -0.39
CA LEU A 470 27.26 10.01 0.39
C LEU A 470 27.33 11.41 0.99
N ASP A 471 28.47 11.79 1.58
CA ASP A 471 28.62 13.12 2.17
C ASP A 471 28.55 14.21 1.10
N ASP A 472 29.09 13.98 -0.10
CA ASP A 472 29.00 14.95 -1.20
C ASP A 472 27.54 15.17 -1.66
N VAL A 473 26.73 14.12 -1.69
CA VAL A 473 25.36 14.14 -2.22
C VAL A 473 24.34 14.56 -1.16
N PHE A 474 24.50 14.10 0.08
CA PHE A 474 23.54 14.29 1.17
C PHE A 474 24.06 15.29 2.20
N GLY A 475 23.25 16.30 2.53
CA GLY A 475 23.49 17.16 3.70
C GLY A 475 22.91 16.56 4.98
N ASN A 476 21.77 15.87 4.85
CA ASN A 476 21.10 15.11 5.92
C ASN A 476 20.43 13.88 5.28
N LYS A 477 20.49 12.73 5.95
CA LYS A 477 19.84 11.47 5.53
C LYS A 477 18.58 11.15 6.35
N GLU A 478 18.07 12.09 7.14
CA GLU A 478 16.90 11.88 7.98
C GLU A 478 15.66 11.42 7.20
N GLY A 479 15.00 10.40 7.76
CA GLY A 479 13.83 9.75 7.17
C GLY A 479 14.10 8.92 5.91
N TRP A 480 15.35 8.77 5.46
CA TRP A 480 15.70 7.79 4.44
C TRP A 480 15.87 6.41 5.07
N VAL A 481 15.23 5.41 4.49
CA VAL A 481 15.50 4.01 4.83
C VAL A 481 16.66 3.53 3.96
N GLU A 482 17.83 3.35 4.58
CA GLU A 482 19.07 2.99 3.88
C GLU A 482 19.22 1.47 3.75
N PHE A 483 19.44 1.00 2.53
CA PHE A 483 19.76 -0.38 2.20
C PHE A 483 21.16 -0.47 1.59
N SER A 484 22.09 -1.15 2.28
CA SER A 484 23.43 -1.40 1.75
C SER A 484 23.41 -2.60 0.82
N HIS A 485 23.67 -2.37 -0.47
CA HIS A 485 23.79 -3.43 -1.46
C HIS A 485 25.19 -4.02 -1.43
N ASN A 486 25.27 -5.27 -0.94
CA ASN A 486 26.52 -6.02 -0.79
C ASN A 486 26.76 -7.04 -1.94
N GLY A 487 26.09 -6.87 -3.09
CA GLY A 487 26.26 -7.74 -4.25
C GLY A 487 25.72 -9.16 -4.01
N PHE A 488 26.52 -10.18 -4.33
CA PHE A 488 26.16 -11.61 -4.24
C PHE A 488 26.39 -12.24 -2.86
N LEU A 489 26.60 -11.45 -1.80
CA LEU A 489 26.90 -11.99 -0.47
C LEU A 489 25.78 -12.94 0.00
N GLY A 490 26.11 -14.22 0.25
CA GLY A 490 25.15 -15.30 0.53
C GLY A 490 24.61 -16.07 -0.70
N GLN A 491 24.98 -15.67 -1.92
CA GLN A 491 24.74 -16.38 -3.20
C GLN A 491 26.00 -16.45 -4.08
N GLU A 492 27.17 -16.43 -3.45
CA GLU A 492 28.49 -16.40 -4.10
C GLU A 492 28.67 -17.53 -5.13
N TYR A 493 28.11 -18.71 -4.85
CA TYR A 493 28.12 -19.87 -5.73
C TYR A 493 27.39 -19.66 -7.07
N LEU A 494 26.31 -18.87 -7.08
CA LEU A 494 25.55 -18.55 -8.30
C LEU A 494 26.22 -17.46 -9.11
N GLY A 495 26.83 -16.47 -8.44
CA GLY A 495 27.64 -15.44 -9.08
C GLY A 495 28.84 -16.04 -9.81
N GLY A 496 29.59 -16.94 -9.17
CA GLY A 496 30.79 -17.54 -9.75
C GLY A 496 30.56 -18.35 -11.03
N ARG A 497 29.41 -19.04 -11.16
CA ARG A 497 29.08 -19.84 -12.35
C ARG A 497 28.79 -19.03 -13.61
N LEU A 498 28.29 -17.80 -13.47
CA LEU A 498 27.90 -16.93 -14.58
C LEU A 498 29.07 -16.11 -15.14
N PHE A 499 30.16 -15.94 -14.40
CA PHE A 499 31.38 -15.27 -14.85
C PHE A 499 32.43 -16.22 -15.46
N LEU A 500 32.23 -17.54 -15.31
CA LEU A 500 33.14 -18.58 -15.81
C LEU A 500 32.63 -19.29 -17.08
N THR A 501 31.53 -18.81 -17.67
CA THR A 501 30.96 -19.24 -18.96
C THR A 501 30.83 -18.04 -19.88
#